data_AF-A0A3B1B2P6-F1
#
_entry.id   AF-A0A3B1B2P6-F1
#
_cell.length_a   1.000
_cell.length_b   1.000
_cell.length_c   1.000
_cell.angle_alpha   90.00
_cell.angle_beta   90.00
_cell.angle_gamma   90.00
#
_symmetry.space_group_name_H-M   'P 1'
#
loop_
_entity.id
_entity.type
_entity.pdbx_description
1 polymer ?
#
loop_
_entity_poly.entity_id
_entity_poly.type
_entity_poly.pdbx_seq_one_letter_code
_entity_poly.pdbx_strand_id
1 'polypeptide(L)' 'MLVILILVSLYFIWLGFALRRINRGYSVLAWIAASLISFLTLGGFFGFL' A
#
# COMPACT_ATOMS: atom_id res chain seq x y z
N MET A 1 -1.33 3.12 15.94
CA MET A 1 -2.02 3.15 14.62
C MET A 1 -1.04 3.06 13.45
N LEU A 2 0.06 3.81 13.47
CA LEU A 2 1.10 3.81 12.43
C LEU A 2 1.70 2.45 12.09
N VAL A 3 1.97 1.61 13.09
CA VAL A 3 2.53 0.26 12.86
C VAL A 3 1.58 -0.61 12.02
N ILE A 4 0.27 -0.52 12.27
CA ILE A 4 -0.76 -1.24 11.50
C ILE A 4 -0.77 -0.74 10.05
N LEU A 5 -0.70 0.58 9.88
CA LEU A 5 -0.66 1.24 8.58
C LEU A 5 0.58 0.83 7.75
N ILE A 6 1.75 0.72 8.38
CA ILE A 6 2.99 0.22 7.74
C ILE A 6 2.84 -1.25 7.31
N LEU A 7 2.29 -2.10 8.17
CA LEU A 7 2.04 -3.51 7.85
C LEU A 7 1.08 -3.66 6.66
N VAL A 8 0.03 -2.84 6.61
CA VAL A 8 -0.92 -2.83 5.49
C VAL A 8 -0.22 -2.38 4.20
N SER A 9 0.61 -1.32 4.23
CA SER A 9 1.38 -0.91 3.04
C SER A 9 2.32 -2.00 2.52
N LEU A 10 3.05 -2.69 3.42
CA LEU A 10 3.91 -3.82 3.03
C LEU A 10 3.12 -4.96 2.39
N TYR A 11 1.94 -5.26 2.93
CA TYR A 11 1.05 -6.27 2.37
C TYR A 11 0.58 -5.92 0.95
N PHE A 12 0.17 -4.67 0.70
CA PHE A 12 -0.26 -4.25 -0.64
C PHE A 12 0.88 -4.22 -1.67
N ILE A 13 2.10 -3.88 -1.25
CA ILE A 13 3.29 -3.97 -2.11
C ILE A 13 3.54 -5.43 -2.51
N TRP A 14 3.52 -6.34 -1.54
CA TRP A 14 3.68 -7.77 -1.79
C TRP A 14 2.57 -8.32 -2.71
N LEU A 15 1.32 -7.94 -2.47
CA LEU A 15 0.17 -8.28 -3.29
C LEU A 15 0.33 -7.79 -4.74
N GLY A 16 0.85 -6.58 -4.93
CA GLY A 16 1.14 -6.02 -6.25
C GLY A 16 2.19 -6.81 -7.04
N PHE A 17 3.22 -7.34 -6.36
CA PHE A 17 4.21 -8.24 -6.97
C PHE A 17 3.64 -9.62 -7.26
N ALA A 18 2.83 -10.19 -6.38
CA ALA A 18 2.19 -11.50 -6.58
C ALA A 18 1.22 -11.48 -7.77
N LEU A 19 0.36 -10.45 -7.84
CA LEU A 19 -0.64 -10.30 -8.92
C LEU A 19 -0.01 -9.97 -10.28
N ARG A 20 1.22 -9.44 -10.31
CA ARG A 20 1.96 -9.11 -11.55
C ARG A 20 2.15 -10.32 -12.46
N ARG A 21 2.23 -11.53 -11.89
CA ARG A 21 2.38 -12.79 -12.64
C ARG A 21 1.06 -13.36 -13.16
N ILE A 22 -0.07 -12.99 -12.56
CA ILE A 22 -1.38 -13.54 -12.90
C ILE A 22 -2.06 -12.64 -13.92
N ASN A 23 -2.16 -11.34 -13.63
CA ASN A 23 -2.79 -10.38 -14.53
C ASN A 23 -2.32 -8.96 -14.20
N ARG A 24 -1.73 -8.30 -15.20
CA ARG A 24 -1.14 -6.96 -15.08
C ARG A 24 -2.14 -5.90 -14.57
N GLY A 25 -3.42 -6.01 -14.89
CA GLY A 25 -4.45 -5.08 -14.43
C GLY A 25 -4.60 -5.07 -12.90
N TYR A 26 -4.61 -6.25 -12.28
CA TYR A 26 -4.70 -6.37 -10.81
C TYR A 26 -3.40 -5.93 -10.11
N SER A 27 -2.25 -6.10 -10.75
CA SER A 27 -0.99 -5.54 -10.25
C SER A 27 -1.04 -4.02 -10.20
N VAL A 28 -1.49 -3.36 -11.25
CA VAL A 28 -1.63 -1.89 -11.29
C VAL A 28 -2.58 -1.39 -10.20
N LEU A 29 -3.73 -2.03 -10.03
CA LEU A 29 -4.69 -1.70 -8.96
C LEU A 29 -4.06 -1.87 -7.56
N ALA A 30 -3.31 -2.94 -7.33
CA ALA A 30 -2.62 -3.16 -6.06
C ALA A 30 -1.53 -2.13 -5.79
N TRP A 31 -0.80 -1.68 -6.81
CA TRP A 31 0.18 -0.59 -6.70
C TRP A 31 -0.48 0.76 -6.39
N ILE A 32 -1.62 1.07 -7.02
CA ILE A 32 -2.39 2.29 -6.73
C ILE A 32 -2.89 2.28 -5.28
N ALA A 33 -3.45 1.16 -4.82
CA ALA A 33 -3.90 0.99 -3.45
C ALA A 33 -2.73 1.11 -2.44
N ALA A 34 -1.57 0.51 -2.74
CA ALA A 34 -0.37 0.63 -1.92
C ALA A 34 0.10 2.09 -1.77
N SER A 35 0.10 2.86 -2.87
CA SER A 35 0.50 4.26 -2.87
C SER A 35 -0.48 5.14 -2.09
N LEU A 36 -1.80 4.92 -2.25
CA LEU A 36 -2.83 5.64 -1.49
C LEU A 36 -2.71 5.38 0.02
N ILE A 37 -2.52 4.12 0.42
CA ILE A 37 -2.37 3.76 1.82
C ILE A 37 -1.08 4.33 2.38
N SER A 38 0.03 4.25 1.64
CA SER A 38 1.31 4.83 2.03
C SER A 38 1.22 6.35 2.18
N PHE A 39 0.50 7.05 1.29
CA PHE A 39 0.22 8.47 1.45
C PHE A 39 -0.59 8.76 2.72
N LEU A 40 -1.61 7.95 3.01
CA LEU A 40 -2.40 8.07 4.24
C LEU A 40 -1.55 7.80 5.49
N THR A 41 -0.59 6.85 5.42
CA THR A 41 0.33 6.57 6.53
C THR A 41 1.25 7.75 6.81
N LEU A 42 1.74 8.43 5.76
CA LEU A 42 2.59 9.61 5.86
C LEU A 42 1.77 10.82 6.34
N GLY A 43 0.61 11.07 5.74
CA GLY A 43 -0.30 12.14 6.17
C GLY A 43 -0.80 11.95 7.61
N GLY A 44 -1.09 10.72 8.02
CA GLY A 44 -1.43 10.38 9.40
C GLY A 44 -0.26 10.46 10.38
N PHE A 45 0.99 10.36 9.90
CA PHE A 45 2.20 10.62 10.70
C PHE A 45 2.42 12.12 10.88
N PHE A 46 2.28 12.91 9.81
CA PHE A 46 2.49 14.36 9.82
C PHE A 46 1.35 15.14 10.48
N GLY A 47 0.10 14.67 10.43
CA GLY A 47 -1.03 15.30 11.11
C GLY A 47 -1.14 14.99 12.60
N PHE A 48 -0.31 14.08 13.12
CA PHE A 48 -0.24 13.72 14.55
C PHE A 48 0.97 14.36 15.27
N LEU A 49 1.95 14.87 14.51
CA LEU A 49 3.07 15.69 14.99
C LEU A 49 2.61 17.14 15.22
#